data_AF-A0AAE9HAM0-F1
#
_entry.id   AF-A0AAE9HAM0-F1
#
_cell.length_a   1.000
_cell.length_b   1.000
_cell.length_c   1.000
_cell.angle_alpha   90.00
_cell.angle_beta   90.00
_cell.angle_gamma   90.00
#
_symmetry.space_group_name_H-M   'P 1'
#
loop_
_entity.id
_entity.type
_entity.pdbx_description
1 polymer ?
#
loop_
_entity_poly.entity_id
_entity_poly.type
_entity_poly.pdbx_seq_one_letter_code
_entity_poly.pdbx_strand_id
1 'polypeptide(L)'
;MSQFYSLPVASVSRSTRDAVVVAFTVPEDLQDVFQFRPGQYLTLRTHLDGQELRRSYSICAAPHDRLLRVAIKRVNDGAFSTWANSHLEAGATLEVMPPDGNFTVDFDPSQAHRYAAFAVGSGITPILSLVKTALDTEPKSTFTLFFGNRASSAIMFREEIEDLKNTYMERFSIVYIMSRETQDIDLFNGRLDGEKVRQLMQQWFDPASVDVAFVCGPQDMSEQVVAALQENGLEKSQIKFELFGAPKGPRALRTGEESRKAPGKEECELTVIQDGITRNLTISKSNSSILDAALEQGLELPYSCKGGVCSTCRCKVVEGEVDMDANFALEDYEVARGFVLSCQSFPVTDRVVIDFDQET
;
A
#
# COMPACT_ATOMS: atom_id res chain seq x y z
N MET A 1 11.79 -12.45 3.88
CA MET A 1 13.18 -12.09 3.53
C MET A 1 13.29 -10.57 3.37
N SER A 2 14.04 -9.91 4.24
CA SER A 2 14.22 -8.46 4.29
C SER A 2 15.34 -7.91 3.39
N GLN A 3 15.80 -8.70 2.43
CA GLN A 3 16.95 -8.40 1.58
C GLN A 3 16.60 -7.43 0.44
N PHE A 4 17.50 -6.48 0.16
CA PHE A 4 17.45 -5.66 -1.05
C PHE A 4 18.21 -6.35 -2.19
N TYR A 5 17.63 -6.29 -3.38
CA TYR A 5 18.24 -6.74 -4.63
C TYR A 5 18.44 -5.56 -5.57
N SER A 6 19.60 -5.52 -6.23
CA SER A 6 19.88 -4.49 -7.24
C SER A 6 19.21 -4.84 -8.56
N LEU A 7 18.15 -4.11 -8.91
CA LEU A 7 17.44 -4.30 -10.18
C LEU A 7 17.75 -3.15 -11.15
N PRO A 8 18.16 -3.46 -12.40
CA PRO A 8 18.25 -2.46 -13.46
C PRO A 8 16.88 -1.91 -13.83
N VAL A 9 16.81 -0.60 -14.03
CA VAL A 9 15.63 0.07 -14.59
C VAL A 9 15.64 -0.16 -16.10
N ALA A 10 14.71 -0.98 -16.58
CA ALA A 10 14.55 -1.31 -17.99
C ALA A 10 14.03 -0.10 -18.78
N SER A 11 13.06 0.61 -18.23
CA SER A 11 12.50 1.81 -18.86
C SER A 11 11.87 2.76 -17.85
N VAL A 12 11.84 4.04 -18.22
CA VAL A 12 11.10 5.08 -17.53
C VAL A 12 10.24 5.80 -18.55
N SER A 13 8.92 5.68 -18.45
CA SER A 13 7.97 6.35 -19.34
C SER A 13 7.07 7.30 -18.55
N ARG A 14 6.64 8.40 -19.16
CA ARG A 14 5.70 9.33 -18.51
C ARG A 14 4.27 8.86 -18.74
N SER A 15 3.54 8.57 -17.66
CA SER A 15 2.09 8.31 -17.75
C SER A 15 1.30 9.62 -17.75
N THR A 16 1.75 10.63 -17.00
CA THR A 16 1.16 11.97 -16.97
C THR A 16 2.30 13.00 -16.85
N ARG A 17 1.96 14.30 -16.81
CA ARG A 17 2.93 15.37 -16.54
C ARG A 17 3.66 15.17 -15.20
N ASP A 18 2.99 14.59 -14.21
CA ASP A 18 3.44 14.47 -12.83
C ASP A 18 3.64 13.01 -12.39
N ALA A 19 3.66 12.04 -13.30
CA ALA A 19 3.91 10.64 -12.97
C ALA A 19 4.73 9.91 -14.02
N VAL A 20 5.69 9.11 -13.55
CA VAL A 20 6.47 8.17 -14.35
C VAL A 20 6.12 6.72 -14.00
N VAL A 21 6.24 5.84 -14.98
CA VAL A 21 6.16 4.39 -14.84
C VAL A 21 7.57 3.85 -14.99
N VAL A 22 8.02 3.10 -14.00
CA VAL A 22 9.38 2.54 -13.92
C VAL A 22 9.25 1.03 -14.04
N ALA A 23 9.81 0.47 -15.11
CA ALA A 23 9.89 -0.97 -15.30
C ALA A 23 11.29 -1.49 -14.93
N PHE A 24 11.34 -2.66 -14.31
CA PHE A 24 12.57 -3.30 -13.89
C PHE A 24 12.88 -4.51 -14.76
N THR A 25 14.17 -4.73 -15.03
CA THR A 25 14.65 -6.02 -15.52
C THR A 25 14.86 -6.92 -14.33
N VAL A 26 14.12 -8.04 -14.26
CA VAL A 26 14.32 -9.08 -13.25
C VAL A 26 15.26 -10.14 -13.84
N PRO A 27 16.48 -10.31 -13.31
CA PRO A 27 17.38 -11.39 -13.70
C PRO A 27 16.73 -12.78 -13.58
N GLU A 28 17.16 -13.74 -14.40
CA GLU A 28 16.57 -15.09 -14.44
C GLU A 28 16.63 -15.80 -13.08
N ASP A 29 17.73 -15.64 -12.36
CA ASP A 29 17.95 -16.18 -11.01
C ASP A 29 17.12 -15.50 -9.91
N LEU A 30 16.50 -14.36 -10.21
CA LEU A 30 15.63 -13.62 -9.30
C LEU A 30 14.14 -13.68 -9.66
N GLN A 31 13.76 -14.44 -10.70
CA GLN A 31 12.36 -14.52 -11.12
C GLN A 31 11.46 -15.05 -10.01
N ASP A 32 11.87 -16.09 -9.30
CA ASP A 32 11.09 -16.67 -8.19
C ASP A 32 10.95 -15.71 -7.01
N VAL A 33 12.01 -14.94 -6.72
CA VAL A 33 12.03 -13.93 -5.64
C VAL A 33 11.05 -12.79 -5.90
N PHE A 34 10.88 -12.43 -7.17
CA PHE A 34 10.02 -11.31 -7.59
C PHE A 34 8.68 -11.75 -8.19
N GLN A 35 8.27 -13.00 -7.98
CA GLN A 35 6.87 -13.37 -8.19
C GLN A 35 5.99 -12.56 -7.25
N PHE A 36 4.87 -12.06 -7.75
CA PHE A 36 3.97 -11.22 -6.99
C PHE A 36 2.51 -11.60 -7.21
N ARG A 37 1.68 -11.25 -6.23
CA ARG A 37 0.22 -11.25 -6.31
C ARG A 37 -0.29 -9.87 -6.71
N PRO A 38 -1.41 -9.76 -7.41
CA PRO A 38 -1.93 -8.45 -7.79
C PRO A 38 -2.25 -7.61 -6.55
N GLY A 39 -1.98 -6.31 -6.64
CA GLY A 39 -2.16 -5.38 -5.52
C GLY A 39 -0.97 -5.30 -4.54
N GLN A 40 0.05 -6.16 -4.67
CA GLN A 40 1.30 -6.01 -3.92
C GLN A 40 2.12 -4.79 -4.35
N TYR A 41 3.09 -4.42 -3.51
CA TYR A 41 3.99 -3.29 -3.72
C TYR A 41 5.47 -3.72 -3.65
N LEU A 42 6.34 -2.84 -4.14
CA LEU A 42 7.80 -2.94 -3.98
C LEU A 42 8.29 -1.84 -3.06
N THR A 43 9.21 -2.15 -2.14
CA THR A 43 10.01 -1.14 -1.44
C THR A 43 11.27 -0.84 -2.22
N LEU A 44 11.40 0.40 -2.67
CA LEU A 44 12.56 0.91 -3.40
C LEU A 44 13.47 1.68 -2.46
N ARG A 45 14.78 1.52 -2.61
CA ARG A 45 15.83 2.26 -1.92
C ARG A 45 16.78 2.90 -2.93
N THR A 46 17.19 4.12 -2.63
CA THR A 46 18.27 4.83 -3.31
C THR A 46 18.97 5.79 -2.35
N HIS A 47 20.11 6.34 -2.75
CA HIS A 47 20.86 7.35 -1.99
C HIS A 47 20.88 8.67 -2.76
N LEU A 48 20.36 9.74 -2.16
CA LEU A 48 20.42 11.10 -2.70
C LEU A 48 21.12 12.00 -1.69
N ASP A 49 22.14 12.75 -2.14
CA ASP A 49 22.90 13.70 -1.31
C ASP A 49 23.42 13.09 0.01
N GLY A 50 23.84 11.82 -0.04
CA GLY A 50 24.33 11.07 1.13
C GLY A 50 23.24 10.59 2.09
N GLN A 51 21.96 10.81 1.77
CA GLN A 51 20.82 10.31 2.54
C GLN A 51 20.16 9.12 1.84
N GLU A 52 19.91 8.07 2.61
CA GLU A 52 19.13 6.93 2.16
C GLU A 52 17.64 7.31 2.09
N LEU A 53 17.02 7.06 0.94
CA LEU A 53 15.59 7.25 0.74
C LEU A 53 14.94 5.91 0.42
N ARG A 54 13.93 5.53 1.23
CA ARG A 54 13.10 4.33 1.01
C ARG A 54 11.66 4.70 0.74
N ARG A 55 11.02 4.15 -0.30
CA ARG A 55 9.58 4.35 -0.55
C ARG A 55 8.95 3.10 -1.14
N SER A 56 7.72 2.84 -0.75
CA SER A 56 6.91 1.75 -1.29
C SER A 56 6.05 2.25 -2.45
N TYR A 57 5.96 1.48 -3.52
CA TYR A 57 5.10 1.75 -4.68
C TYR A 57 4.40 0.48 -5.13
N SER A 58 3.07 0.53 -5.27
CA SER A 58 2.29 -0.63 -5.73
C SER A 58 2.67 -1.03 -7.15
N ILE A 59 2.72 -2.33 -7.39
CA ILE A 59 2.96 -2.91 -8.71
C ILE A 59 1.74 -2.62 -9.58
N CYS A 60 1.96 -2.01 -10.75
CA CYS A 60 0.91 -1.61 -11.69
C CYS A 60 0.87 -2.50 -12.95
N ALA A 61 1.15 -3.79 -12.76
CA ALA A 61 1.06 -4.85 -13.76
C ALA A 61 0.34 -6.05 -13.15
N ALA A 62 -0.26 -6.90 -13.97
CA ALA A 62 -0.76 -8.20 -13.53
C ALA A 62 0.36 -9.25 -13.52
N PRO A 63 0.28 -10.31 -12.69
CA PRO A 63 1.29 -11.36 -12.67
C PRO A 63 1.51 -12.02 -14.05
N HIS A 64 0.44 -12.18 -14.84
CA HIS A 64 0.53 -12.77 -16.19
C HIS A 64 1.24 -11.88 -17.22
N ASP A 65 1.41 -10.58 -16.96
CA ASP A 65 2.15 -9.67 -17.86
C ASP A 65 3.65 -10.01 -17.92
N ARG A 66 4.16 -10.75 -16.92
CA ARG A 66 5.59 -11.02 -16.72
C ARG A 66 6.46 -9.76 -16.77
N LEU A 67 5.90 -8.66 -16.27
CA LEU A 67 6.51 -7.34 -16.21
C LEU A 67 6.48 -6.83 -14.78
N LEU A 68 7.64 -6.46 -14.23
CA LEU A 68 7.72 -5.81 -12.93
C LEU A 68 7.81 -4.30 -13.13
N ARG A 69 6.73 -3.57 -12.82
CA ARG A 69 6.70 -2.10 -12.92
C ARG A 69 5.87 -1.45 -11.82
N VAL A 70 6.28 -0.24 -11.46
CA VAL A 70 5.59 0.63 -10.51
C VAL A 70 5.36 2.01 -11.11
N ALA A 71 4.40 2.76 -10.57
CA ALA A 71 4.17 4.15 -10.96
C ALA A 71 4.50 5.11 -9.82
N ILE A 72 5.25 6.16 -10.13
CA ILE A 72 5.71 7.14 -9.16
C ILE A 72 5.13 8.50 -9.54
N LYS A 73 4.04 8.86 -8.86
CA LYS A 73 3.46 10.20 -8.94
C LYS A 73 4.23 11.16 -8.05
N ARG A 74 4.60 12.33 -8.58
CA ARG A 74 5.26 13.39 -7.84
C ARG A 74 4.34 13.89 -6.73
N VAL A 75 4.89 13.93 -5.52
CA VAL A 75 4.24 14.52 -4.35
C VAL A 75 4.97 15.83 -4.02
N ASN A 76 4.23 16.88 -3.70
CA ASN A 76 4.83 18.13 -3.23
C ASN A 76 5.70 17.85 -2.01
N ASP A 77 6.91 18.42 -2.01
CA ASP A 77 7.93 18.23 -0.96
C ASP A 77 8.43 16.77 -0.79
N GLY A 78 8.04 15.87 -1.70
CA GLY A 78 8.51 14.49 -1.72
C GLY A 78 9.88 14.36 -2.40
N ALA A 79 10.92 14.00 -1.64
CA ALA A 79 12.28 13.81 -2.16
C ALA A 79 12.36 12.72 -3.24
N PHE A 80 11.99 11.48 -2.90
CA PHE A 80 12.08 10.35 -3.84
C PHE A 80 11.22 10.56 -5.08
N SER A 81 9.95 10.94 -4.92
CA SER A 81 9.03 11.08 -6.05
C SER A 81 9.38 12.26 -6.95
N THR A 82 9.96 13.33 -6.41
CA THR A 82 10.50 14.44 -7.22
C THR A 82 11.74 14.00 -7.98
N TRP A 83 12.67 13.30 -7.33
CA TRP A 83 13.87 12.79 -8.02
C TRP A 83 13.49 11.82 -9.14
N ALA A 84 12.62 10.85 -8.87
CA ALA A 84 12.19 9.86 -9.87
C ALA A 84 11.53 10.52 -11.09
N ASN A 85 10.74 11.58 -10.89
CA ASN A 85 10.08 12.27 -12.00
C ASN A 85 11.00 13.20 -12.82
N SER A 86 12.16 13.56 -12.28
CA SER A 86 13.06 14.57 -12.86
C SER A 86 14.39 14.00 -13.36
N HIS A 87 14.88 12.91 -12.77
CA HIS A 87 16.25 12.43 -12.98
C HIS A 87 16.38 10.91 -13.19
N LEU A 88 15.35 10.11 -12.87
CA LEU A 88 15.44 8.66 -13.05
C LEU A 88 15.29 8.32 -14.54
N GLU A 89 16.24 7.56 -15.05
CA GLU A 89 16.33 7.16 -16.45
C GLU A 89 16.57 5.65 -16.58
N ALA A 90 16.30 5.12 -17.78
CA ALA A 90 16.61 3.73 -18.10
C ALA A 90 18.12 3.46 -17.97
N GLY A 91 18.49 2.27 -17.52
CA GLY A 91 19.87 1.88 -17.24
C GLY A 91 20.36 2.26 -15.84
N ALA A 92 19.61 3.08 -15.09
CA ALA A 92 19.86 3.24 -13.65
C ALA A 92 19.66 1.92 -12.91
N THR A 93 20.24 1.79 -11.71
CA THR A 93 19.99 0.66 -10.81
C THR A 93 19.32 1.17 -9.55
N LEU A 94 18.31 0.45 -9.08
CA LEU A 94 17.66 0.69 -7.80
C LEU A 94 17.75 -0.55 -6.94
N GLU A 95 17.80 -0.34 -5.64
CA GLU A 95 17.70 -1.42 -4.66
C GLU A 95 16.21 -1.68 -4.38
N VAL A 96 15.77 -2.93 -4.52
CA VAL A 96 14.37 -3.33 -4.48
C VAL A 96 14.21 -4.52 -3.54
N MET A 97 13.29 -4.42 -2.58
CA MET A 97 12.87 -5.58 -1.79
C MET A 97 11.89 -6.45 -2.57
N PRO A 98 11.80 -7.76 -2.28
CA PRO A 98 10.76 -8.62 -2.83
C PRO A 98 9.35 -8.04 -2.66
N PRO A 99 8.39 -8.40 -3.53
CA PRO A 99 7.01 -7.97 -3.43
C PRO A 99 6.40 -8.29 -2.07
N ASP A 100 5.66 -7.34 -1.50
CA ASP A 100 4.96 -7.50 -0.23
C ASP A 100 3.58 -6.80 -0.28
N GLY A 101 2.72 -7.10 0.69
CA GLY A 101 1.42 -6.46 0.87
C GLY A 101 0.23 -7.42 0.75
N ASN A 102 -0.87 -7.03 1.40
CA ASN A 102 -2.09 -7.83 1.56
C ASN A 102 -3.32 -7.24 0.86
N PHE A 103 -3.15 -6.19 0.05
CA PHE A 103 -4.23 -5.53 -0.68
C PHE A 103 -4.66 -6.36 -1.91
N THR A 104 -5.15 -7.57 -1.66
CA THR A 104 -5.41 -8.58 -2.67
C THR A 104 -6.47 -9.58 -2.21
N VAL A 105 -6.91 -10.43 -3.12
CA VAL A 105 -7.73 -11.63 -2.87
C VAL A 105 -7.13 -12.81 -3.64
N ASP A 106 -7.63 -14.01 -3.38
CA ASP A 106 -7.32 -15.16 -4.21
C ASP A 106 -8.26 -15.16 -5.42
N PHE A 107 -7.68 -15.03 -6.61
CA PHE A 107 -8.43 -15.09 -7.86
C PHE A 107 -8.44 -16.53 -8.37
N ASP A 108 -9.64 -17.07 -8.65
CA ASP A 108 -9.79 -18.45 -9.08
C ASP A 108 -10.82 -18.59 -10.22
N PRO A 109 -10.55 -19.40 -11.27
CA PRO A 109 -11.44 -19.52 -12.43
C PRO A 109 -12.87 -20.02 -12.14
N SER A 110 -13.10 -20.64 -10.97
CA SER A 110 -14.43 -21.10 -10.55
C SER A 110 -15.28 -19.98 -9.93
N GLN A 111 -14.66 -18.87 -9.52
CA GLN A 111 -15.34 -17.74 -8.90
C GLN A 111 -16.18 -16.95 -9.91
N ALA A 112 -17.15 -16.23 -9.37
CA ALA A 112 -18.07 -15.37 -10.11
C ALA A 112 -18.37 -14.10 -9.29
N HIS A 113 -17.32 -13.42 -8.87
CA HIS A 113 -17.40 -12.25 -8.01
C HIS A 113 -17.80 -10.98 -8.76
N ARG A 114 -18.44 -10.07 -8.03
CA ARG A 114 -18.69 -8.69 -8.43
C ARG A 114 -17.79 -7.78 -7.62
N TYR A 115 -16.75 -7.28 -8.29
CA TYR A 115 -15.79 -6.37 -7.71
C TYR A 115 -16.21 -4.91 -7.93
N ALA A 116 -15.98 -4.10 -6.89
CA ALA A 116 -16.04 -2.65 -6.99
C ALA A 116 -14.70 -2.05 -6.58
N ALA A 117 -14.19 -1.06 -7.30
CA ALA A 117 -13.01 -0.31 -6.89
C ALA A 117 -13.26 1.19 -6.89
N PHE A 118 -12.70 1.85 -5.88
CA PHE A 118 -12.74 3.29 -5.70
C PHE A 118 -11.29 3.80 -5.64
N ALA A 119 -10.84 4.40 -6.72
CA ALA A 119 -9.47 4.87 -6.87
C ALA A 119 -9.43 6.40 -7.01
N VAL A 120 -8.41 7.05 -6.45
CA VAL A 120 -8.13 8.46 -6.73
C VAL A 120 -6.67 8.69 -7.10
N GLY A 121 -6.44 9.34 -8.24
CA GLY A 121 -5.10 9.66 -8.74
C GLY A 121 -4.19 8.44 -8.83
N SER A 122 -3.07 8.43 -8.10
CA SER A 122 -2.13 7.31 -8.14
C SER A 122 -2.65 6.04 -7.48
N GLY A 123 -3.75 6.09 -6.70
CA GLY A 123 -4.37 4.90 -6.12
C GLY A 123 -4.87 3.89 -7.16
N ILE A 124 -4.86 4.25 -8.44
CA ILE A 124 -5.09 3.31 -9.54
C ILE A 124 -4.02 2.22 -9.66
N THR A 125 -2.80 2.39 -9.13
CA THR A 125 -1.70 1.45 -9.37
C THR A 125 -1.99 0.02 -8.92
N PRO A 126 -2.36 -0.26 -7.66
CA PRO A 126 -2.72 -1.62 -7.26
C PRO A 126 -4.05 -2.07 -7.90
N ILE A 127 -4.98 -1.14 -8.09
CA ILE A 127 -6.29 -1.43 -8.69
C ILE A 127 -6.15 -1.92 -10.13
N LEU A 128 -5.25 -1.33 -10.92
CA LEU A 128 -4.98 -1.77 -12.29
C LEU A 128 -4.47 -3.23 -12.30
N SER A 129 -3.57 -3.57 -11.37
CA SER A 129 -3.07 -4.94 -11.21
C SER A 129 -4.20 -5.92 -10.87
N LEU A 130 -5.10 -5.54 -9.96
CA LEU A 130 -6.28 -6.31 -9.57
C LEU A 130 -7.28 -6.48 -10.71
N VAL A 131 -7.64 -5.40 -11.42
CA VAL A 131 -8.57 -5.41 -12.55
C VAL A 131 -8.08 -6.34 -13.65
N LYS A 132 -6.81 -6.19 -14.06
CA LYS A 132 -6.21 -7.03 -15.09
C LYS A 132 -6.24 -8.50 -14.69
N THR A 133 -5.89 -8.81 -13.45
CA THR A 133 -5.85 -10.20 -12.97
C THR A 133 -7.25 -10.81 -12.85
N ALA A 134 -8.23 -10.06 -12.34
CA ALA A 134 -9.61 -10.53 -12.21
C ALA A 134 -10.22 -10.87 -13.58
N LEU A 135 -10.07 -9.98 -14.56
CA LEU A 135 -10.67 -10.14 -15.88
C LEU A 135 -10.03 -11.27 -16.70
N ASP A 136 -8.74 -11.53 -16.49
CA ASP A 136 -8.01 -12.64 -17.12
C ASP A 136 -8.34 -13.99 -16.46
N THR A 137 -8.26 -14.07 -15.12
CA THR A 137 -8.33 -15.33 -14.38
C THR A 137 -9.76 -15.79 -14.11
N GLU A 138 -10.71 -14.88 -13.86
CA GLU A 138 -12.06 -15.22 -13.41
C GLU A 138 -13.10 -14.99 -14.52
N PRO A 139 -13.43 -16.01 -15.34
CA PRO A 139 -14.24 -15.83 -16.53
C PRO A 139 -15.66 -15.31 -16.26
N LYS A 140 -16.20 -15.54 -15.06
CA LYS A 140 -17.57 -15.20 -14.67
C LYS A 140 -17.66 -13.95 -13.79
N SER A 141 -16.54 -13.36 -13.41
CA SER A 141 -16.50 -12.19 -12.55
C SER A 141 -16.67 -10.90 -13.34
N THR A 142 -17.16 -9.87 -12.67
CA THR A 142 -17.28 -8.51 -13.22
C THR A 142 -16.57 -7.51 -12.31
N PHE A 143 -16.09 -6.41 -12.89
CA PHE A 143 -15.34 -5.40 -12.17
C PHE A 143 -15.85 -4.00 -12.54
N THR A 144 -16.20 -3.20 -11.54
CA THR A 144 -16.57 -1.78 -11.73
C THR A 144 -15.55 -0.88 -11.05
N LEU A 145 -14.93 0.03 -11.81
CA LEU A 145 -13.96 1.01 -11.31
C LEU A 145 -14.56 2.41 -11.31
N PHE A 146 -14.68 3.01 -10.13
CA PHE A 146 -14.96 4.43 -9.92
C PHE A 146 -13.62 5.17 -9.72
N PHE A 147 -13.23 5.98 -10.70
CA PHE A 147 -11.91 6.59 -10.74
C PHE A 147 -11.96 8.12 -10.67
N GLY A 148 -11.68 8.65 -9.47
CA GLY A 148 -11.64 10.07 -9.20
C GLY A 148 -10.34 10.74 -9.65
N ASN A 149 -10.47 11.80 -10.44
CA ASN A 149 -9.35 12.58 -10.97
C ASN A 149 -9.62 14.10 -10.92
N ARG A 150 -8.57 14.89 -11.12
CA ARG A 150 -8.73 16.34 -11.27
C ARG A 150 -9.32 16.70 -12.63
N ALA A 151 -8.77 16.10 -13.68
CA ALA A 151 -9.14 16.33 -15.07
C ALA A 151 -8.69 15.11 -15.89
N SER A 152 -9.18 14.99 -17.12
CA SER A 152 -8.81 14.00 -18.13
C SER A 152 -7.30 13.86 -18.32
N SER A 153 -6.55 14.96 -18.24
CA SER A 153 -5.10 15.00 -18.40
C SER A 153 -4.31 14.44 -17.20
N ALA A 154 -4.99 14.22 -16.07
CA ALA A 154 -4.39 13.67 -14.85
C ALA A 154 -4.68 12.17 -14.66
N ILE A 155 -5.45 11.55 -15.56
CA ILE A 155 -5.76 10.12 -15.51
C ILE A 155 -4.50 9.34 -15.86
N MET A 156 -3.93 8.65 -14.88
CA MET A 156 -2.84 7.69 -15.11
C MET A 156 -3.40 6.42 -15.76
N PHE A 157 -2.63 5.82 -16.67
CA PHE A 157 -2.99 4.58 -17.39
C PHE A 157 -4.30 4.64 -18.21
N ARG A 158 -4.74 5.83 -18.65
CA ARG A 158 -6.01 6.00 -19.37
C ARG A 158 -6.16 5.04 -20.55
N GLU A 159 -5.16 5.00 -21.43
CA GLU A 159 -5.20 4.15 -22.63
C GLU A 159 -5.34 2.67 -22.27
N GLU A 160 -4.53 2.18 -21.33
CA GLU A 160 -4.59 0.78 -20.86
C GLU A 160 -5.95 0.44 -20.22
N ILE A 161 -6.55 1.36 -19.46
CA ILE A 161 -7.88 1.16 -18.86
C ILE A 161 -8.97 1.11 -19.92
N GLU A 162 -8.93 2.00 -20.92
CA GLU A 162 -9.90 1.97 -22.03
C GLU A 162 -9.73 0.71 -22.89
N ASP A 163 -8.50 0.25 -23.12
CA ASP A 163 -8.23 -0.99 -23.84
C ASP A 163 -8.80 -2.21 -23.10
N LEU A 164 -8.67 -2.25 -21.77
CA LEU A 164 -9.31 -3.28 -20.94
C LEU A 164 -10.84 -3.23 -21.07
N LYS A 165 -11.44 -2.04 -21.07
CA LYS A 165 -12.89 -1.86 -21.24
C LYS A 165 -13.35 -2.36 -22.61
N ASN A 166 -12.62 -2.02 -23.66
CA ASN A 166 -12.94 -2.44 -25.03
C ASN A 166 -12.76 -3.96 -25.22
N THR A 167 -11.82 -4.57 -24.50
CA THR A 167 -11.61 -6.02 -24.52
C THR A 167 -12.70 -6.76 -23.73
N TYR A 168 -13.12 -6.21 -22.59
CA TYR A 168 -14.02 -6.85 -21.63
C TYR A 168 -15.34 -6.10 -21.45
N MET A 169 -15.99 -5.72 -22.56
CA MET A 169 -17.16 -4.82 -22.58
C MET A 169 -18.32 -5.23 -21.67
N GLU A 170 -18.55 -6.53 -21.48
CA GLU A 170 -19.63 -7.06 -20.63
C GLU A 170 -19.23 -7.24 -19.16
N ARG A 171 -17.91 -7.19 -18.86
CA ARG A 171 -17.37 -7.55 -17.54
C ARG A 171 -16.62 -6.42 -16.86
N PHE A 172 -16.19 -5.39 -17.58
CA PHE A 172 -15.48 -4.26 -17.02
C PHE A 172 -16.20 -2.94 -17.28
N SER A 173 -16.55 -2.25 -16.20
CA SER A 173 -17.15 -0.91 -16.24
C SER A 173 -16.21 0.10 -15.59
N ILE A 174 -16.08 1.27 -16.19
CA ILE A 174 -15.25 2.39 -15.71
C ILE A 174 -16.11 3.65 -15.63
N VAL A 175 -16.00 4.35 -14.50
CA VAL A 175 -16.69 5.61 -14.21
C VAL A 175 -15.66 6.64 -13.79
N TYR A 176 -15.43 7.64 -14.63
CA TYR A 176 -14.52 8.73 -14.27
C TYR A 176 -15.26 9.84 -13.52
N ILE A 177 -14.71 10.25 -12.40
CA ILE A 177 -15.27 11.33 -11.57
C ILE A 177 -14.28 12.50 -11.58
N MET A 178 -14.70 13.66 -12.05
CA MET A 178 -13.81 14.79 -12.32
C MET A 178 -14.11 15.98 -11.41
N SER A 179 -13.08 16.42 -10.67
CA SER A 179 -13.21 17.53 -9.71
C SER A 179 -12.90 18.92 -10.27
N ARG A 180 -12.27 19.00 -11.45
CA ARG A 180 -11.84 20.27 -12.11
C ARG A 180 -12.07 20.28 -13.62
N GLU A 181 -12.84 19.32 -14.13
CA GLU A 181 -13.27 19.25 -15.53
C GLU A 181 -14.74 18.86 -15.53
N THR A 182 -15.59 19.67 -16.16
CA THR A 182 -17.03 19.44 -16.18
C THR A 182 -17.38 18.40 -17.25
N GLN A 183 -18.18 17.42 -16.85
CA GLN A 183 -18.79 16.39 -17.69
C GLN A 183 -20.29 16.62 -17.83
N ASP A 184 -20.91 16.06 -18.86
CA ASP A 184 -22.34 16.22 -19.15
C ASP A 184 -23.25 15.63 -18.07
N ILE A 185 -22.77 14.61 -17.36
CA ILE A 185 -23.52 13.93 -16.29
C ILE A 185 -23.07 14.50 -14.94
N ASP A 186 -23.96 15.21 -14.25
CA ASP A 186 -23.69 15.84 -12.95
C ASP A 186 -23.18 14.85 -11.89
N LEU A 187 -23.66 13.60 -11.93
CA LEU A 187 -23.19 12.54 -11.04
C LEU A 187 -21.68 12.29 -11.15
N PHE A 188 -21.07 12.58 -12.29
CA PHE A 188 -19.64 12.34 -12.54
C PHE A 188 -18.79 13.58 -12.29
N ASN A 189 -19.38 14.68 -11.84
CA ASN A 189 -18.67 15.89 -11.45
C ASN A 189 -18.43 15.93 -9.93
N GLY A 190 -17.30 16.54 -9.53
CA GLY A 190 -16.91 16.73 -8.14
C GLY A 190 -15.82 15.78 -7.66
N ARG A 191 -15.69 15.65 -6.34
CA ARG A 191 -14.74 14.71 -5.72
C ARG A 191 -15.38 13.33 -5.61
N LEU A 192 -14.55 12.29 -5.66
CA LEU A 192 -14.93 10.98 -5.16
C LEU A 192 -14.76 11.02 -3.64
N ASP A 193 -15.87 10.96 -2.91
CA ASP A 193 -15.96 10.96 -1.45
C ASP A 193 -17.20 10.14 -1.02
N GLY A 194 -17.50 10.09 0.28
CA GLY A 194 -18.62 9.29 0.80
C GLY A 194 -20.00 9.77 0.31
N GLU A 195 -20.17 11.08 0.07
CA GLU A 195 -21.41 11.60 -0.51
C GLU A 195 -21.57 11.14 -1.96
N LYS A 196 -20.51 11.24 -2.76
CA LYS A 196 -20.50 10.76 -4.15
C LYS A 196 -20.80 9.27 -4.24
N VAL A 197 -20.23 8.46 -3.34
CA VAL A 197 -20.50 7.02 -3.29
C VAL A 197 -21.97 6.73 -2.96
N ARG A 198 -22.57 7.46 -2.02
CA ARG A 198 -24.02 7.34 -1.74
C ARG A 198 -24.88 7.72 -2.94
N GLN A 199 -24.51 8.76 -3.69
CA GLN A 199 -25.21 9.13 -4.93
C GLN A 199 -25.09 8.02 -6.00
N LEU A 200 -23.90 7.44 -6.17
CA LEU A 200 -23.67 6.33 -7.10
C LEU A 200 -24.48 5.10 -6.71
N MET A 201 -24.59 4.80 -5.41
CA MET A 201 -25.37 3.68 -4.91
C MET A 201 -26.86 3.80 -5.22
N GLN A 202 -27.40 5.02 -5.11
CA GLN A 202 -28.81 5.27 -5.37
C GLN A 202 -29.19 5.14 -6.86
N GLN A 203 -28.24 5.41 -7.77
CA GLN A 203 -28.55 5.61 -9.18
C GLN A 203 -27.94 4.55 -10.11
N TRP A 204 -26.89 3.84 -9.67
CA TRP A 204 -26.10 3.01 -10.58
C TRP A 204 -25.52 1.73 -9.95
N PHE A 205 -25.23 1.72 -8.66
CA PHE A 205 -24.44 0.68 -8.03
C PHE A 205 -25.18 0.03 -6.86
N ASP A 206 -25.46 -1.27 -6.93
CA ASP A 206 -26.08 -1.98 -5.80
C ASP A 206 -24.99 -2.55 -4.86
N PRO A 207 -24.79 -1.96 -3.67
CA PRO A 207 -23.80 -2.45 -2.71
C PRO A 207 -24.09 -3.87 -2.23
N ALA A 208 -25.36 -4.29 -2.16
CA ALA A 208 -25.72 -5.64 -1.73
C ALA A 208 -25.27 -6.73 -2.72
N SER A 209 -24.91 -6.33 -3.94
CA SER A 209 -24.44 -7.23 -4.98
C SER A 209 -22.92 -7.33 -5.05
N VAL A 210 -22.18 -6.63 -4.20
CA VAL A 210 -20.72 -6.54 -4.25
C VAL A 210 -20.13 -7.60 -3.34
N ASP A 211 -19.29 -8.46 -3.90
CA ASP A 211 -18.59 -9.47 -3.10
C ASP A 211 -17.37 -8.86 -2.41
N VAL A 212 -16.60 -8.04 -3.14
CA VAL A 212 -15.38 -7.38 -2.64
C VAL A 212 -15.26 -5.97 -3.19
N ALA A 213 -15.02 -5.01 -2.29
CA ALA A 213 -14.71 -3.62 -2.60
C ALA A 213 -13.24 -3.30 -2.31
N PHE A 214 -12.57 -2.65 -3.26
CA PHE A 214 -11.19 -2.15 -3.12
C PHE A 214 -11.17 -0.62 -3.08
N VAL A 215 -10.50 -0.02 -2.10
CA VAL A 215 -10.44 1.44 -1.95
C VAL A 215 -8.99 1.89 -1.86
N CYS A 216 -8.57 2.79 -2.74
CA CYS A 216 -7.18 3.28 -2.72
C CYS A 216 -7.08 4.75 -3.15
N GLY A 217 -6.51 5.57 -2.29
CA GLY A 217 -6.27 6.99 -2.58
C GLY A 217 -5.94 7.80 -1.33
N PRO A 218 -6.24 9.12 -1.33
CA PRO A 218 -6.09 9.95 -0.16
C PRO A 218 -6.85 9.39 1.06
N GLN A 219 -6.31 9.59 2.26
CA GLN A 219 -6.89 9.07 3.51
C GLN A 219 -8.31 9.58 3.74
N ASP A 220 -8.52 10.89 3.59
CA ASP A 220 -9.84 11.53 3.75
C ASP A 220 -10.89 10.90 2.84
N MET A 221 -10.52 10.58 1.60
CA MET A 221 -11.38 9.89 0.66
C MET A 221 -11.63 8.44 1.09
N SER A 222 -10.57 7.70 1.42
CA SER A 222 -10.66 6.27 1.73
C SER A 222 -11.55 6.03 2.95
N GLU A 223 -11.38 6.79 4.03
CA GLU A 223 -12.20 6.70 5.24
C GLU A 223 -13.68 6.99 4.96
N GLN A 224 -13.97 8.03 4.18
CA GLN A 224 -15.35 8.40 3.84
C GLN A 224 -16.02 7.36 2.92
N VAL A 225 -15.28 6.80 1.96
CA VAL A 225 -15.78 5.76 1.06
C VAL A 225 -16.04 4.46 1.83
N VAL A 226 -15.10 4.04 2.69
CA VAL A 226 -15.27 2.85 3.55
C VAL A 226 -16.51 3.00 4.43
N ALA A 227 -16.66 4.16 5.11
CA ALA A 227 -17.83 4.43 5.94
C ALA A 227 -19.14 4.37 5.13
N ALA A 228 -19.17 4.98 3.94
CA ALA A 228 -20.34 4.94 3.07
C ALA A 228 -20.69 3.51 2.61
N LEU A 229 -19.70 2.67 2.29
CA LEU A 229 -19.92 1.27 1.92
C LEU A 229 -20.51 0.46 3.09
N GLN A 230 -19.98 0.64 4.29
CA GLN A 230 -20.45 -0.06 5.50
C GLN A 230 -21.85 0.36 5.91
N GLU A 231 -22.15 1.67 5.87
CA GLU A 231 -23.51 2.20 6.12
C GLU A 231 -24.56 1.63 5.16
N ASN A 232 -24.13 1.17 3.98
CA ASN A 232 -25.00 0.62 2.94
C ASN A 232 -24.87 -0.91 2.80
N GLY A 233 -24.34 -1.59 3.83
CA GLY A 233 -24.50 -3.04 4.00
C GLY A 233 -23.29 -3.90 3.64
N LEU A 234 -22.17 -3.34 3.19
CA LEU A 234 -20.94 -4.13 3.03
C LEU A 234 -20.32 -4.43 4.39
N GLU A 235 -19.95 -5.68 4.62
CA GLU A 235 -19.19 -6.07 5.81
C GLU A 235 -17.75 -5.56 5.73
N LYS A 236 -17.12 -5.35 6.89
CA LYS A 236 -15.70 -4.94 6.96
C LYS A 236 -14.78 -5.91 6.20
N SER A 237 -15.06 -7.21 6.27
CA SER A 237 -14.33 -8.27 5.58
C SER A 237 -14.38 -8.18 4.05
N GLN A 238 -15.43 -7.56 3.50
CA GLN A 238 -15.61 -7.35 2.07
C GLN A 238 -14.88 -6.12 1.55
N ILE A 239 -14.41 -5.23 2.44
CA ILE A 239 -13.81 -3.96 2.06
C ILE A 239 -12.31 -4.01 2.35
N LYS A 240 -11.52 -3.96 1.30
CA LYS A 240 -10.06 -3.82 1.36
C LYS A 240 -9.70 -2.38 1.05
N PHE A 241 -8.82 -1.77 1.84
CA PHE A 241 -8.30 -0.45 1.53
C PHE A 241 -6.78 -0.34 1.77
N GLU A 242 -6.12 0.55 1.03
CA GLU A 242 -4.68 0.83 1.15
C GLU A 242 -4.43 2.34 1.16
N LEU A 243 -3.50 2.78 2.03
CA LEU A 243 -3.06 4.18 2.14
C LEU A 243 -1.64 4.37 1.63
N PHE A 244 -1.41 5.38 0.77
CA PHE A 244 -0.09 5.65 0.18
C PHE A 244 0.81 6.57 1.01
N GLY A 245 0.34 7.03 2.15
CA GLY A 245 1.10 7.90 3.03
C GLY A 245 0.50 7.94 4.42
N ALA A 246 1.37 8.14 5.41
CA ALA A 246 0.94 8.33 6.78
C ALA A 246 0.07 9.61 6.89
N PRO A 247 -0.87 9.65 7.85
CA PRO A 247 -1.64 10.85 8.14
C PRO A 247 -0.71 12.06 8.35
N LYS A 248 -1.10 13.22 7.81
CA LYS A 248 -0.35 14.46 8.04
C LYS A 248 -0.56 14.92 9.48
N GLY A 249 0.50 14.86 10.28
CA GLY A 249 0.57 15.38 11.64
C GLY A 249 1.96 15.09 12.22
N PRO A 250 2.42 15.85 13.23
CA PRO A 250 3.59 15.43 13.97
C PRO A 250 3.31 14.04 14.52
N ARG A 251 4.20 13.07 14.24
CA ARG A 251 4.27 11.82 14.99
C ARG A 251 4.28 12.28 16.44
N ALA A 252 3.29 11.90 17.24
CA ALA A 252 3.29 12.25 18.65
C ALA A 252 4.51 11.56 19.25
N LEU A 253 5.63 12.27 19.31
CA LEU A 253 6.77 11.83 20.07
C LEU A 253 6.22 11.64 21.48
N ARG A 254 6.39 10.45 22.06
CA ARG A 254 6.11 10.19 23.48
C ARG A 254 7.14 10.91 24.36
N THR A 255 7.39 12.18 24.08
CA THR A 255 8.32 13.04 24.82
C THR A 255 7.50 14.02 25.65
N GLY A 256 7.60 13.91 26.98
CA GLY A 256 6.92 14.79 27.93
C GLY A 256 6.11 14.05 29.00
N GLU A 257 5.51 14.82 29.91
CA GLU A 257 4.71 14.33 31.06
C GLU A 257 3.46 13.54 30.65
N GLU A 258 3.00 13.66 29.40
CA GLU A 258 1.85 12.93 28.83
C GLU A 258 2.21 11.58 28.17
N SER A 259 3.49 11.20 28.17
CA SER A 259 3.87 9.85 27.72
C SER A 259 3.24 8.81 28.64
N ARG A 260 2.45 7.87 28.08
CA ARG A 260 1.91 6.73 28.83
C ARG A 260 3.10 5.97 29.43
N LYS A 261 3.31 6.10 30.74
CA LYS A 261 4.36 5.36 31.43
C LYS A 261 3.98 3.89 31.46
N ALA A 262 4.69 3.09 30.67
CA ALA A 262 4.62 1.64 30.78
C ALA A 262 5.06 1.22 32.19
N PRO A 263 4.40 0.22 32.81
CA PRO A 263 4.77 -0.27 34.13
C PRO A 263 6.17 -0.90 34.11
N GLY A 264 6.80 -1.01 35.29
CA GLY A 264 8.11 -1.63 35.45
C GLY A 264 9.27 -0.66 35.23
N LYS A 265 10.35 -1.16 34.62
CA LYS A 265 11.55 -0.37 34.31
C LYS A 265 11.30 0.60 33.16
N GLU A 266 12.09 1.68 33.10
CA GLU A 266 12.10 2.60 31.96
C GLU A 266 12.70 1.97 30.69
N GLU A 267 13.55 0.96 30.88
CA GLU A 267 14.19 0.19 29.82
C GLU A 267 13.48 -1.15 29.59
N CYS A 268 13.58 -1.65 28.37
CA CYS A 268 13.12 -2.96 27.94
C CYS A 268 14.30 -3.77 27.36
N GLU A 269 14.41 -5.03 27.76
CA GLU A 269 15.25 -6.03 27.10
C GLU A 269 14.53 -6.50 25.83
N LEU A 270 14.99 -6.02 24.68
CA LEU A 270 14.44 -6.35 23.37
C LEU A 270 15.27 -7.46 22.73
N THR A 271 14.64 -8.58 22.37
CA THR A 271 15.22 -9.58 21.49
C THR A 271 14.58 -9.46 20.10
N VAL A 272 15.40 -9.40 19.06
CA VAL A 272 14.97 -9.36 17.66
C VAL A 272 15.46 -10.63 16.97
N ILE A 273 14.53 -11.35 16.34
CA ILE A 273 14.80 -12.51 15.48
C ILE A 273 14.53 -12.07 14.03
N GLN A 274 15.53 -12.23 13.17
CA GLN A 274 15.45 -11.88 11.75
C GLN A 274 16.45 -12.72 10.95
N ASP A 275 15.98 -13.32 9.86
CA ASP A 275 16.71 -14.23 8.99
C ASP A 275 17.45 -15.33 9.80
N GLY A 276 16.79 -15.86 10.84
CA GLY A 276 17.32 -16.86 11.78
C GLY A 276 18.37 -16.35 12.78
N ILE A 277 18.68 -15.05 12.76
CA ILE A 277 19.67 -14.43 13.65
C ILE A 277 18.95 -13.78 14.83
N THR A 278 19.40 -14.08 16.05
CA THR A 278 18.91 -13.45 17.28
C THR A 278 19.86 -12.35 17.75
N ARG A 279 19.32 -11.15 18.00
CA ARG A 279 20.05 -10.00 18.56
C ARG A 279 19.33 -9.50 19.80
N ASN A 280 20.10 -9.13 20.83
CA ASN A 280 19.56 -8.55 22.07
C ASN A 280 20.00 -7.10 22.19
N LEU A 281 19.06 -6.24 22.57
CA LEU A 281 19.23 -4.80 22.71
C LEU A 281 18.57 -4.37 24.02
N THR A 282 19.05 -3.25 24.56
CA THR A 282 18.33 -2.53 25.62
C THR A 282 17.79 -1.25 25.02
N ILE A 283 16.47 -1.06 25.07
CA ILE A 283 15.79 0.11 24.50
C ILE A 283 14.95 0.83 25.54
N SER A 284 14.72 2.13 25.37
CA SER A 284 13.77 2.87 26.21
C SER A 284 12.33 2.51 25.82
N LYS A 285 11.43 2.41 26.81
CA LYS A 285 10.00 2.19 26.55
C LYS A 285 9.25 3.42 26.03
N SER A 286 9.79 4.63 26.24
CA SER A 286 9.08 5.89 26.01
C SER A 286 9.66 6.76 24.90
N ASN A 287 10.94 6.62 24.54
CA ASN A 287 11.60 7.61 23.69
C ASN A 287 11.42 7.36 22.19
N SER A 288 11.43 6.10 21.77
CA SER A 288 11.42 5.71 20.36
C SER A 288 10.65 4.42 20.15
N SER A 289 10.11 4.24 18.94
CA SER A 289 9.49 2.98 18.54
C SER A 289 10.53 1.85 18.54
N ILE A 290 10.08 0.60 18.64
CA ILE A 290 10.94 -0.57 18.58
C ILE A 290 11.85 -0.55 17.33
N LEU A 291 11.29 -0.19 16.17
CA LEU A 291 12.08 -0.04 14.94
C LEU A 291 13.13 1.05 15.09
N ASP A 292 12.74 2.26 15.51
CA ASP A 292 13.67 3.40 15.55
C ASP A 292 14.82 3.13 16.54
N ALA A 293 14.53 2.57 17.71
CA ALA A 293 15.54 2.19 18.70
C ALA A 293 16.51 1.11 18.18
N ALA A 294 16.01 0.12 17.44
CA ALA A 294 16.85 -0.91 16.83
C ALA A 294 17.75 -0.36 15.71
N LEU A 295 17.22 0.53 14.86
CA LEU A 295 17.99 1.19 13.80
C LEU A 295 19.09 2.09 14.39
N GLU A 296 18.80 2.83 15.47
CA GLU A 296 19.78 3.67 16.19
C GLU A 296 20.95 2.85 16.75
N GLN A 297 20.72 1.57 17.08
CA GLN A 297 21.75 0.63 17.53
C GLN A 297 22.40 -0.15 16.39
N GLY A 298 22.13 0.23 15.13
CA GLY A 298 22.78 -0.31 13.94
C GLY A 298 22.19 -1.62 13.41
N LEU A 299 20.99 -2.02 13.84
CA LEU A 299 20.30 -3.14 13.21
C LEU A 299 19.72 -2.71 11.86
N GLU A 300 19.79 -3.59 10.87
CA GLU A 300 19.11 -3.42 9.59
C GLU A 300 17.79 -4.20 9.58
N LEU A 301 16.70 -3.54 9.95
CA LEU A 301 15.35 -4.12 9.94
C LEU A 301 14.57 -3.72 8.68
N PRO A 302 13.59 -4.51 8.23
CA PRO A 302 12.74 -4.13 7.11
C PRO A 302 11.82 -2.97 7.49
N TYR A 303 11.85 -1.89 6.70
CA TYR A 303 10.92 -0.75 6.84
C TYR A 303 10.88 0.12 5.57
N SER A 304 9.83 0.94 5.47
CA SER A 304 9.69 1.96 4.43
C SER A 304 9.04 3.25 4.96
N CYS A 305 7.73 3.24 5.29
CA CYS A 305 6.99 4.48 5.56
C CYS A 305 7.20 5.08 6.97
N LYS A 306 7.52 4.26 7.97
CA LYS A 306 7.55 4.61 9.40
C LYS A 306 6.27 5.27 9.96
N GLY A 307 5.13 5.10 9.29
CA GLY A 307 3.85 5.72 9.68
C GLY A 307 2.67 4.76 9.70
N GLY A 308 2.92 3.45 9.79
CA GLY A 308 1.87 2.46 10.00
C GLY A 308 1.04 2.08 8.76
N VAL A 309 1.46 2.48 7.55
CA VAL A 309 0.65 2.30 6.32
C VAL A 309 1.17 1.26 5.33
N CYS A 310 2.45 0.90 5.37
CA CYS A 310 3.05 0.08 4.31
C CYS A 310 3.34 -1.38 4.68
N SER A 311 3.04 -1.84 5.90
CA SER A 311 3.34 -3.19 6.44
C SER A 311 4.79 -3.71 6.40
N THR A 312 5.75 -3.05 5.73
CA THR A 312 7.13 -3.56 5.58
C THR A 312 7.84 -3.88 6.91
N CYS A 313 7.48 -3.18 8.00
CA CYS A 313 8.06 -3.39 9.33
C CYS A 313 7.25 -4.37 10.20
N ARG A 314 6.37 -5.18 9.59
CA ARG A 314 5.56 -6.19 10.27
C ARG A 314 6.46 -7.24 10.92
N CYS A 315 6.20 -7.53 12.18
CA CYS A 315 6.83 -8.61 12.94
C CYS A 315 5.82 -9.20 13.92
N LYS A 316 6.10 -10.38 14.45
CA LYS A 316 5.27 -11.00 15.49
C LYS A 316 5.88 -10.80 16.86
N VAL A 317 5.09 -10.40 17.85
CA VAL A 317 5.49 -10.46 19.26
C VAL A 317 5.36 -11.90 19.72
N VAL A 318 6.48 -12.53 20.09
CA VAL A 318 6.51 -13.92 20.58
C VAL A 318 6.63 -14.00 22.09
N GLU A 319 7.09 -12.93 22.75
CA GLU A 319 7.13 -12.77 24.20
C GLU A 319 6.95 -11.28 24.55
N GLY A 320 6.23 -11.00 25.64
CA GLY A 320 5.98 -9.64 26.11
C GLY A 320 4.76 -8.96 25.46
N GLU A 321 4.62 -7.67 25.70
CA GLU A 321 3.52 -6.84 25.20
C GLU A 321 4.05 -5.52 24.64
N VAL A 322 3.39 -5.02 23.60
CA VAL A 322 3.69 -3.73 22.97
C VAL A 322 2.40 -2.94 22.79
N ASP A 323 2.50 -1.63 22.86
CA ASP A 323 1.43 -0.68 22.53
C ASP A 323 1.72 -0.11 21.14
N MET A 324 0.74 -0.15 20.23
CA MET A 324 0.90 0.25 18.83
C MET A 324 0.12 1.53 18.56
N ASP A 325 0.83 2.62 18.26
CA ASP A 325 0.22 3.95 18.11
C ASP A 325 -0.72 4.06 16.90
N ALA A 326 -0.41 3.36 15.80
CA ALA A 326 -1.20 3.37 14.58
C ALA A 326 -1.10 2.04 13.82
N ASN A 327 -2.21 1.62 13.24
CA ASN A 327 -2.27 0.49 12.31
C ASN A 327 -3.26 0.78 11.19
N PHE A 328 -2.73 0.93 9.98
CA PHE A 328 -3.52 1.07 8.75
C PHE A 328 -3.19 -0.03 7.73
N ALA A 329 -2.40 -1.02 8.13
CA ALA A 329 -1.81 -1.99 7.19
C ALA A 329 -2.06 -3.45 7.58
N LEU A 330 -2.25 -3.76 8.87
CA LEU A 330 -2.53 -5.12 9.35
C LEU A 330 -4.03 -5.31 9.57
N GLU A 331 -4.52 -6.46 9.15
CA GLU A 331 -5.88 -6.90 9.39
C GLU A 331 -6.11 -7.31 10.85
N ASP A 332 -7.36 -7.28 11.33
CA ASP A 332 -7.71 -7.59 12.72
C ASP A 332 -7.22 -8.99 13.15
N TYR A 333 -7.27 -9.97 12.24
CA TYR A 333 -6.83 -11.33 12.52
C TYR A 333 -5.30 -11.44 12.60
N GLU A 334 -4.54 -10.59 11.89
CA GLU A 334 -3.08 -10.52 12.01
C GLU A 334 -2.72 -9.99 13.40
N VAL A 335 -3.36 -8.90 13.82
CA VAL A 335 -3.15 -8.29 15.15
C VAL A 335 -3.51 -9.27 16.27
N ALA A 336 -4.66 -9.96 16.15
CA ALA A 336 -5.09 -10.97 17.12
C ALA A 336 -4.10 -12.16 17.24
N ARG A 337 -3.31 -12.43 16.19
CA ARG A 337 -2.26 -13.46 16.19
C ARG A 337 -0.90 -12.94 16.70
N GLY A 338 -0.84 -11.70 17.17
CA GLY A 338 0.36 -11.08 17.73
C GLY A 338 1.24 -10.37 16.70
N PHE A 339 0.77 -10.16 15.47
CA PHE A 339 1.49 -9.32 14.50
C PHE A 339 1.33 -7.84 14.83
N VAL A 340 2.43 -7.10 14.70
CA VAL A 340 2.52 -5.67 14.99
C VAL A 340 3.39 -4.96 13.96
N LEU A 341 3.26 -3.64 13.87
CA LEU A 341 4.14 -2.80 13.07
C LEU A 341 5.22 -2.22 13.97
N SER A 342 6.44 -2.78 13.94
CA SER A 342 7.55 -2.35 14.81
C SER A 342 7.85 -0.84 14.77
N CYS A 343 7.52 -0.16 13.66
CA CYS A 343 7.65 1.30 13.55
C CYS A 343 6.61 2.08 14.37
N GLN A 344 5.48 1.49 14.73
CA GLN A 344 4.46 2.14 15.56
C GLN A 344 4.37 1.51 16.96
N SER A 345 5.14 0.45 17.23
CA SER A 345 5.10 -0.28 18.49
C SER A 345 6.10 0.23 19.52
N PHE A 346 5.67 0.31 20.77
CA PHE A 346 6.46 0.66 21.95
C PHE A 346 6.33 -0.44 23.00
N PRO A 347 7.42 -0.85 23.67
CA PRO A 347 7.34 -1.90 24.68
C PRO A 347 6.47 -1.51 25.88
N VAL A 348 5.61 -2.42 26.32
CA VAL A 348 4.85 -2.31 27.58
C VAL A 348 5.59 -3.05 28.70
N THR A 349 6.09 -4.26 28.41
CA THR A 349 6.78 -5.12 29.37
C THR A 349 8.29 -4.83 29.45
N ASP A 350 8.93 -5.24 30.55
CA ASP A 350 10.40 -5.11 30.76
C ASP A 350 11.22 -5.99 29.80
N ARG A 351 10.58 -6.95 29.15
CA ARG A 351 11.16 -7.80 28.12
C ARG A 351 10.18 -8.00 26.97
N VAL A 352 10.67 -7.89 25.75
CA VAL A 352 9.91 -8.13 24.52
C VAL A 352 10.77 -8.94 23.56
N VAL A 353 10.19 -9.96 22.93
CA VAL A 353 10.82 -10.70 21.84
C VAL A 353 9.95 -10.52 20.60
N ILE A 354 10.55 -10.02 19.52
CA ILE A 354 9.90 -9.91 18.22
C ILE A 354 10.60 -10.77 17.16
N ASP A 355 9.81 -11.32 16.26
CA ASP A 355 10.25 -12.20 15.19
C ASP A 355 9.75 -11.69 13.84
N PHE A 356 10.69 -11.33 12.96
CA PHE A 356 10.45 -10.88 11.59
C PHE A 356 10.33 -12.03 10.59
N ASP A 357 10.62 -13.27 11.00
CA ASP A 357 10.62 -14.45 10.13
C ASP A 357 9.25 -15.15 10.11
N GLN A 358 8.28 -14.63 10.88
CA GLN A 358 6.94 -15.21 10.97
C GLN A 358 6.05 -14.75 9.81
N GLU A 359 5.42 -15.71 9.16
CA GLU A 359 4.41 -15.48 8.13
C GLU A 359 2.99 -15.65 8.69
N THR A 360 2.05 -14.90 8.10
CA THR A 360 0.62 -14.94 8.39
C THR A 360 -0.04 -16.20 7.87
#